data_AF-A0A8X6WYL3-F1
#
_entry.id   AF-A0A8X6WYL3-F1
#
_cell.length_a   1.000
_cell.length_b   1.000
_cell.length_c   1.000
_cell.angle_alpha   90.00
_cell.angle_beta   90.00
_cell.angle_gamma   90.00
#
_symmetry.space_group_name_H-M   'P 1'
#
loop_
_entity.id
_entity.type
_entity.pdbx_description
1 polymer ?
#
loop_
_entity_poly.entity_id
_entity_poly.type
_entity_poly.pdbx_seq_one_letter_code
_entity_poly.pdbx_strand_id
1 'polypeptide(L)'
;MSEDLSKLKKNRTAVLSILTKSINKIEGTINNENEPIDQFEAFLEQLNDKESYLNSSNELVEDLLSADTITADMEASKEITEKIIFWKNKLPSKIKRINSDSIYFDIVSRNIQVIYSNSSECMNINLPKLHINKYSGNYSEWLGFYNLLESSIHIKTID
;
A
#
# COMPACT_ATOMS: atom_id res chain seq x y z
N MET A 1 39.45 3.89 -23.01
CA MET A 1 39.62 3.59 -21.57
C MET A 1 39.23 4.79 -20.69
N SER A 2 39.91 5.95 -20.73
CA SER A 2 39.55 7.11 -19.88
C SER A 2 38.22 7.80 -20.29
N GLU A 3 37.99 7.99 -21.59
CA GLU A 3 36.80 8.68 -22.12
C GLU A 3 35.50 7.90 -21.86
N ASP A 4 35.53 6.57 -22.06
CA ASP A 4 34.35 5.69 -21.94
C ASP A 4 33.91 5.56 -20.48
N LEU A 5 34.85 5.42 -19.55
CA LEU A 5 34.58 5.39 -18.12
C LEU A 5 34.00 6.73 -17.62
N SER A 6 34.49 7.86 -18.14
CA SER A 6 33.95 9.19 -17.81
C SER A 6 32.50 9.34 -18.28
N LYS A 7 32.20 8.90 -19.51
CA LYS A 7 30.83 8.91 -20.06
C LYS A 7 29.89 8.02 -19.26
N LEU A 8 30.34 6.82 -18.91
CA LEU A 8 29.53 5.87 -18.14
C LEU A 8 29.20 6.39 -16.74
N LYS A 9 30.17 6.98 -16.04
CA LYS A 9 29.94 7.64 -14.74
C LYS A 9 28.94 8.79 -14.85
N LYS A 10 29.06 9.65 -15.87
CA LYS A 10 28.09 10.74 -16.10
C LYS A 10 26.67 10.23 -16.35
N ASN A 11 26.53 9.19 -17.17
CA ASN A 11 25.23 8.55 -17.42
C ASN A 11 24.65 7.95 -16.14
N ARG A 12 25.47 7.28 -15.32
CA ARG A 12 25.07 6.75 -14.01
C ARG A 12 24.56 7.86 -13.09
N THR A 13 25.31 8.95 -12.95
CA THR A 13 24.87 10.10 -12.13
C THR A 13 23.54 10.68 -12.61
N ALA A 14 23.31 10.75 -13.93
CA ALA A 14 22.03 11.19 -14.48
C ALA A 14 20.87 10.23 -14.12
N VAL A 15 21.12 8.92 -14.19
CA VAL A 15 20.14 7.88 -13.81
C VAL A 15 19.82 7.94 -12.32
N LEU A 16 20.84 8.08 -11.46
CA LEU A 16 20.66 8.27 -10.02
C LEU A 16 19.81 9.52 -9.73
N SER A 17 20.07 10.63 -10.42
CA SER A 17 19.26 11.86 -10.27
C SER A 17 17.79 11.63 -10.63
N ILE A 18 17.51 10.87 -11.70
CA ILE A 18 16.14 10.54 -12.11
C ILE A 18 15.48 9.61 -11.09
N LEU A 19 16.19 8.58 -10.62
CA LEU A 19 15.71 7.66 -9.59
C LEU A 19 15.38 8.37 -8.28
N THR A 20 16.24 9.29 -7.82
CA THR A 20 15.97 10.11 -6.63
C THR A 20 14.69 10.91 -6.79
N LYS A 21 14.46 11.53 -7.96
CA LYS A 21 13.22 12.26 -8.24
C LYS A 21 12.00 11.33 -8.22
N SER A 22 12.11 10.14 -8.81
CA SER A 22 11.05 9.13 -8.79
C SER A 22 10.73 8.68 -7.36
N ILE A 23 11.75 8.41 -6.55
CA ILE A 23 11.59 8.03 -5.13
C ILE A 23 10.91 9.13 -4.34
N ASN A 24 11.34 10.39 -4.49
CA ASN A 24 10.71 11.53 -3.80
C ASN A 24 9.24 11.68 -4.20
N LYS A 25 8.91 11.43 -5.47
CA LYS A 25 7.52 11.44 -5.94
C LYS A 25 6.70 10.32 -5.29
N ILE A 26 7.25 9.11 -5.18
CA ILE A 26 6.61 7.99 -4.49
C ILE A 26 6.39 8.33 -3.01
N GLU A 27 7.40 8.89 -2.33
CA GLU A 27 7.33 9.32 -0.93
C GLU A 27 6.22 10.32 -0.66
N GLY A 28 6.07 11.33 -1.55
CA GLY A 28 4.98 12.30 -1.45
C GLY A 28 3.60 11.71 -1.72
N THR A 29 3.52 10.62 -2.48
CA THR A 29 2.24 10.09 -2.98
C THR A 29 1.74 8.88 -2.19
N ILE A 30 2.62 8.11 -1.53
CA ILE A 30 2.28 6.81 -0.92
C ILE A 30 1.14 6.87 0.12
N ASN A 31 1.03 7.98 0.84
CA ASN A 31 0.02 8.18 1.88
C ASN A 31 -1.27 8.80 1.34
N ASN A 32 -1.31 9.22 0.07
CA ASN A 32 -2.53 9.66 -0.56
C ASN A 32 -3.46 8.46 -0.76
N GLU A 33 -4.66 8.52 -0.21
CA GLU A 33 -5.69 7.47 -0.33
C GLU A 33 -6.56 7.67 -1.58
N ASN A 34 -6.57 8.89 -2.12
CA ASN A 34 -7.32 9.22 -3.34
C ASN A 34 -6.53 8.97 -4.62
N GLU A 35 -5.27 8.57 -4.51
CA GLU A 35 -4.44 8.30 -5.67
C GLU A 35 -4.90 7.00 -6.35
N PRO A 36 -5.09 7.01 -7.68
CA PRO A 36 -5.51 5.81 -8.40
C PRO A 36 -4.47 4.70 -8.30
N ILE A 37 -4.94 3.46 -8.27
CA ILE A 37 -4.08 2.28 -8.16
C ILE A 37 -3.08 2.17 -9.32
N ASP A 38 -3.52 2.52 -10.53
CA ASP A 38 -2.71 2.57 -11.76
C ASP A 38 -1.47 3.46 -11.59
N GLN A 39 -1.56 4.52 -10.79
CA GLN A 39 -0.42 5.41 -10.54
C GLN A 39 0.66 4.72 -9.70
N PHE A 40 0.27 3.87 -8.75
CA PHE A 40 1.21 3.07 -7.96
C PHE A 40 1.81 1.92 -8.78
N GLU A 41 1.04 1.33 -9.70
CA GLU A 41 1.54 0.33 -10.64
C GLU A 41 2.56 0.94 -11.62
N ALA A 42 2.27 2.12 -12.16
CA ALA A 42 3.20 2.85 -13.03
C ALA A 42 4.50 3.23 -12.31
N PHE A 43 4.45 3.54 -11.00
CA PHE A 43 5.67 3.76 -10.22
C PHE A 43 6.51 2.48 -10.07
N LEU A 44 5.86 1.33 -9.89
CA LEU A 44 6.55 0.06 -9.75
C LEU A 44 7.25 -0.34 -11.05
N GLU A 45 6.58 -0.18 -12.20
CA GLU A 45 7.15 -0.41 -13.52
C GLU A 45 8.37 0.50 -13.76
N GLN A 46 8.23 1.81 -13.52
CA GLN A 46 9.34 2.75 -13.66
C GLN A 46 10.53 2.43 -12.77
N LEU A 47 10.31 1.96 -11.54
CA LEU A 47 11.40 1.54 -10.66
C LEU A 47 12.12 0.30 -11.21
N ASN A 48 11.38 -0.69 -11.71
CA ASN A 48 11.98 -1.91 -12.29
C ASN A 48 12.85 -1.61 -13.51
N ASP A 49 12.35 -0.80 -14.45
CA ASP A 49 13.08 -0.46 -15.67
C ASP A 49 14.38 0.29 -15.35
N LYS A 50 14.29 1.28 -14.44
CA LYS A 50 15.44 2.11 -14.07
C LYS A 50 16.44 1.36 -13.19
N GLU A 51 15.99 0.46 -12.34
CA GLU A 51 16.87 -0.43 -11.56
C GLU A 51 17.65 -1.37 -12.48
N SER A 52 16.98 -1.99 -13.45
CA SER A 52 17.65 -2.85 -14.44
C SER A 52 18.73 -2.10 -15.19
N TYR A 53 18.44 -0.87 -15.65
CA TYR A 53 19.42 -0.02 -16.29
C TYR A 53 20.58 0.35 -15.35
N LEU A 54 20.29 0.71 -14.09
CA LEU A 54 21.31 1.06 -13.10
C LEU A 54 22.25 -0.12 -12.81
N ASN A 55 21.71 -1.33 -12.68
CA ASN A 55 22.49 -2.54 -12.45
C ASN A 55 23.42 -2.84 -13.62
N SER A 56 22.91 -2.82 -14.86
CA SER A 56 23.76 -3.00 -16.05
C SER A 56 24.82 -1.91 -16.17
N SER A 57 24.49 -0.66 -15.83
CA SER A 57 25.48 0.42 -15.80
C SER A 57 26.51 0.24 -14.70
N ASN A 58 26.16 -0.35 -13.55
CA ASN A 58 27.08 -0.60 -12.46
C ASN A 58 28.07 -1.71 -12.80
N GLU A 59 27.59 -2.82 -13.36
CA GLU A 59 28.44 -3.93 -13.84
C GLU A 59 29.51 -3.42 -14.82
N LEU A 60 29.10 -2.62 -15.81
CA LEU A 60 30.03 -2.03 -16.78
C LEU A 60 31.06 -1.08 -16.14
N VAL A 61 30.70 -0.38 -15.06
CA VAL A 61 31.66 0.49 -14.33
C VAL A 61 32.61 -0.35 -13.48
N GLU A 62 32.10 -1.38 -12.80
CA GLU A 62 32.91 -2.28 -11.98
C GLU A 62 33.94 -3.04 -12.81
N ASP A 63 33.58 -3.50 -14.01
CA ASP A 63 34.51 -4.15 -14.95
C ASP A 63 35.68 -3.26 -15.40
N LEU A 64 35.47 -1.94 -15.39
CA LEU A 64 36.47 -0.95 -15.80
C LEU A 64 37.28 -0.36 -14.63
N LEU A 65 36.89 -0.64 -13.39
CA LEU A 65 37.58 -0.17 -12.18
C LEU A 65 38.47 -1.29 -11.61
N SER A 66 39.57 -0.91 -10.95
CA SER A 66 40.32 -1.86 -10.13
C SER A 66 39.52 -2.20 -8.86
N ALA A 67 39.66 -3.44 -8.37
CA ALA A 67 38.93 -3.95 -7.21
C ALA A 67 39.10 -3.11 -5.92
N ASP A 68 40.16 -2.31 -5.82
CA ASP A 68 40.48 -1.50 -4.64
C ASP A 68 39.89 -0.07 -4.68
N THR A 69 39.15 0.30 -5.73
CA THR A 69 38.66 1.67 -5.90
C THR A 69 37.18 1.80 -5.51
N ILE A 70 36.91 2.30 -4.30
CA ILE A 70 35.57 2.78 -3.91
C ILE A 70 35.46 4.27 -4.23
N THR A 71 34.40 4.65 -4.95
CA THR A 71 34.14 6.06 -5.31
C THR A 71 32.84 6.55 -4.68
N ALA A 72 32.74 7.84 -4.35
CA ALA A 72 31.52 8.45 -3.80
C ALA A 72 30.27 8.19 -4.66
N ASP A 73 30.45 8.07 -5.98
CA ASP A 73 29.39 7.72 -6.94
C ASP A 73 28.87 6.28 -6.75
N MET A 74 29.73 5.33 -6.35
CA MET A 74 29.31 3.96 -6.02
C MET A 74 28.54 3.90 -4.71
N GLU A 75 28.92 4.69 -3.72
CA GLU A 75 28.23 4.76 -2.43
C GLU A 75 26.82 5.37 -2.58
N ALA A 76 26.70 6.45 -3.35
CA ALA A 76 25.41 7.02 -3.74
C ALA A 76 24.53 6.01 -4.51
N SER A 77 25.14 5.17 -5.36
CA SER A 77 24.40 4.12 -6.06
C SER A 77 23.85 3.08 -5.10
N LYS A 78 24.62 2.65 -4.08
CA LYS A 78 24.15 1.67 -3.10
C LYS A 78 22.99 2.20 -2.27
N GLU A 79 23.08 3.46 -1.80
CA GLU A 79 22.00 4.09 -1.04
C GLU A 79 20.70 4.15 -1.87
N ILE A 80 20.80 4.50 -3.16
CA ILE A 80 19.63 4.51 -4.05
C ILE A 80 19.08 3.10 -4.29
N THR A 81 19.94 2.09 -4.47
CA THR A 81 19.51 0.69 -4.61
C THR A 81 18.73 0.22 -3.38
N GLU A 82 19.16 0.54 -2.15
CA GLU A 82 18.42 0.21 -0.93
C GLU A 82 17.03 0.86 -0.90
N LYS A 83 16.92 2.13 -1.31
CA LYS A 83 15.63 2.84 -1.44
C LYS A 83 14.73 2.20 -2.50
N ILE A 84 15.29 1.77 -3.63
CA ILE A 84 14.54 1.05 -4.67
C ILE A 84 13.95 -0.23 -4.10
N ILE A 85 14.76 -1.06 -3.44
CA ILE A 85 14.32 -2.32 -2.82
C ILE A 85 13.18 -2.06 -1.82
N PHE A 86 13.35 -1.06 -0.95
CA PHE A 86 12.31 -0.67 0.00
C PHE A 86 10.98 -0.33 -0.71
N TRP A 87 11.02 0.51 -1.73
CA TRP A 87 9.81 0.94 -2.44
C TRP A 87 9.18 -0.18 -3.28
N LYS A 88 10.00 -1.04 -3.89
CA LYS A 88 9.53 -2.25 -4.60
C LYS A 88 8.82 -3.24 -3.69
N ASN A 89 9.12 -3.26 -2.39
CA ASN A 89 8.40 -4.07 -1.43
C ASN A 89 7.13 -3.37 -0.91
N LYS A 90 7.20 -2.05 -0.73
CA LYS A 90 6.12 -1.25 -0.13
C LYS A 90 4.97 -0.96 -1.09
N LEU A 91 5.25 -0.66 -2.37
CA LEU A 91 4.23 -0.36 -3.38
C LEU A 91 3.27 -1.54 -3.62
N PRO A 92 3.72 -2.79 -3.84
CA PRO A 92 2.81 -3.94 -3.98
C PRO A 92 1.90 -4.13 -2.76
N SER A 93 2.42 -3.87 -1.56
CA SER A 93 1.63 -3.96 -0.33
C SER A 93 0.51 -2.90 -0.29
N LYS A 94 0.79 -1.67 -0.73
CA LYS A 94 -0.21 -0.60 -0.87
C LYS A 94 -1.28 -0.96 -1.92
N ILE A 95 -0.87 -1.44 -3.09
CA ILE A 95 -1.76 -1.89 -4.18
C ILE A 95 -2.71 -2.98 -3.69
N LYS A 96 -2.16 -4.02 -3.02
CA LYS A 96 -2.96 -5.11 -2.44
C LYS A 96 -4.01 -4.61 -1.45
N ARG A 97 -3.67 -3.63 -0.61
CA ARG A 97 -4.59 -3.04 0.37
C ARG A 97 -5.75 -2.29 -0.30
N ILE A 98 -5.44 -1.44 -1.28
CA ILE A 98 -6.47 -0.71 -2.04
C ILE A 98 -7.43 -1.71 -2.71
N ASN A 99 -6.90 -2.77 -3.32
CA ASN A 99 -7.72 -3.80 -3.95
C ASN A 99 -8.60 -4.54 -2.94
N SER A 100 -8.07 -4.93 -1.77
CA SER A 100 -8.89 -5.60 -0.75
C SER A 100 -10.01 -4.69 -0.23
N ASP A 101 -9.73 -3.41 -0.04
CA ASP A 101 -10.70 -2.43 0.44
C ASP A 101 -11.81 -2.19 -0.60
N SER A 102 -11.44 -2.10 -1.89
CA SER A 102 -12.38 -1.99 -3.00
C SER A 102 -13.29 -3.22 -3.12
N ILE A 103 -12.73 -4.43 -3.05
CA ILE A 103 -13.50 -5.68 -3.11
C ILE A 103 -14.49 -5.77 -1.94
N TYR A 104 -14.04 -5.42 -0.73
CA TYR A 104 -14.91 -5.40 0.44
C TYR A 104 -16.08 -4.41 0.26
N PHE A 105 -15.79 -3.20 -0.21
CA PHE A 105 -16.80 -2.18 -0.48
C PHE A 105 -17.83 -2.65 -1.53
N ASP A 106 -17.39 -3.29 -2.61
CA ASP A 106 -18.27 -3.81 -3.66
C ASP A 106 -19.18 -4.93 -3.15
N ILE A 107 -18.65 -5.84 -2.32
CA ILE A 107 -19.43 -6.92 -1.70
C ILE A 107 -20.51 -6.33 -0.79
N VAL A 108 -20.15 -5.38 0.08
CA VAL A 108 -21.10 -4.73 0.99
C VAL A 108 -22.18 -3.98 0.19
N SER A 109 -21.78 -3.19 -0.81
CA SER A 109 -22.70 -2.42 -1.65
C SER A 109 -23.67 -3.31 -2.42
N ARG A 110 -23.17 -4.42 -2.98
CA ARG A 110 -24.00 -5.40 -3.68
C ARG A 110 -24.97 -6.10 -2.72
N ASN A 111 -24.52 -6.48 -1.52
CA ASN A 111 -25.38 -7.09 -0.51
C ASN A 111 -26.50 -6.12 -0.06
N ILE A 112 -26.18 -4.84 0.11
CA ILE A 112 -27.16 -3.80 0.43
C ILE A 112 -28.18 -3.67 -0.72
N GLN A 113 -27.73 -3.60 -1.97
CA GLN A 113 -28.65 -3.57 -3.12
C GLN A 113 -29.53 -4.80 -3.22
N VAL A 114 -29.02 -6.01 -2.96
CA VAL A 114 -29.82 -7.24 -2.95
C VAL A 114 -30.90 -7.20 -1.86
N ILE A 115 -30.59 -6.68 -0.67
CA ILE A 115 -31.59 -6.49 0.41
C ILE A 115 -32.71 -5.56 -0.06
N TYR A 116 -32.39 -4.43 -0.68
CA TYR A 116 -33.39 -3.46 -1.14
C TYR A 116 -34.15 -3.89 -2.41
N SER A 117 -33.54 -4.69 -3.28
CA SER A 117 -34.18 -5.16 -4.52
C SER A 117 -35.15 -6.31 -4.28
N ASN A 118 -34.83 -7.20 -3.32
CA ASN A 118 -35.72 -8.28 -2.90
C ASN A 118 -36.86 -7.79 -2.00
N SER A 119 -36.76 -6.59 -1.43
CA SER A 119 -37.86 -5.90 -0.74
C SER A 119 -38.64 -5.03 -1.74
N SER A 120 -39.32 -5.65 -2.71
CA SER A 120 -40.25 -4.95 -3.61
C SER A 120 -41.53 -4.46 -2.91
N GLU A 121 -41.64 -4.63 -1.60
CA GLU A 121 -42.57 -3.91 -0.74
C GLU A 121 -41.71 -3.14 0.25
N CYS A 122 -41.67 -1.81 0.13
CA CYS A 122 -41.05 -0.95 1.12
C CYS A 122 -41.95 -0.99 2.38
N MET A 123 -41.87 -2.09 3.14
CA MET A 123 -42.55 -2.22 4.41
C MET A 123 -41.93 -1.18 5.34
N ASN A 124 -42.74 -0.20 5.76
CA ASN A 124 -42.43 0.60 6.94
C ASN A 124 -42.49 -0.33 8.15
N ILE A 125 -41.41 -1.08 8.38
CA ILE A 125 -41.29 -1.96 9.53
C ILE A 125 -40.95 -1.06 10.72
N ASN A 126 -41.91 -0.88 11.62
CA ASN A 126 -41.63 -0.31 12.93
C ASN A 126 -40.71 -1.28 13.67
N LEU A 127 -39.46 -0.88 13.86
CA LEU A 127 -38.52 -1.65 14.67
C LEU A 127 -39.05 -1.74 16.11
N PRO A 128 -38.98 -2.92 16.75
CA PRO A 128 -39.30 -3.03 18.17
C PRO A 128 -38.39 -2.07 18.95
N LYS A 129 -38.98 -1.31 19.89
CA LYS A 129 -38.20 -0.41 20.74
C LYS A 129 -37.23 -1.24 21.58
N LEU A 130 -35.94 -1.10 21.29
CA LEU A 130 -34.87 -1.73 22.06
C LEU A 130 -34.78 -1.03 23.43
N HIS A 131 -35.16 -1.73 24.49
CA HIS A 131 -35.01 -1.24 25.86
C HIS A 131 -33.71 -1.80 26.44
N ILE A 132 -32.62 -1.07 26.26
CA ILE A 132 -31.35 -1.38 26.93
C ILE A 132 -31.39 -0.69 28.29
N ASN A 133 -31.49 -1.48 29.36
CA ASN A 133 -31.41 -0.95 30.71
C ASN A 133 -30.03 -0.31 30.93
N LYS A 134 -30.00 0.88 31.53
CA LYS A 134 -28.73 1.53 31.89
C LYS A 134 -28.04 0.68 32.96
N TYR A 135 -26.79 0.31 32.71
CA TYR A 135 -25.97 -0.32 33.72
C TYR A 135 -25.68 0.66 34.87
N SER A 136 -26.04 0.27 36.09
CA SER A 136 -25.96 1.11 37.29
C SER A 136 -24.54 1.27 37.84
N GLY A 137 -23.56 0.54 37.30
CA GLY A 137 -22.21 0.44 37.84
C GLY A 137 -22.05 -0.61 38.94
N ASN A 138 -23.13 -1.30 39.33
CA ASN A 138 -23.06 -2.41 40.28
C ASN A 138 -22.51 -3.68 39.63
N TYR A 139 -21.33 -4.11 40.06
CA TYR A 139 -20.65 -5.30 39.54
C TYR A 139 -21.51 -6.57 39.53
N SER A 140 -22.42 -6.72 40.49
CA SER A 140 -23.32 -7.90 40.59
C SER A 140 -24.30 -8.00 39.41
N GLU A 141 -24.58 -6.88 38.74
CA GLU A 141 -25.51 -6.80 37.60
C GLU A 141 -24.79 -6.89 36.24
N TRP A 142 -23.45 -6.88 36.24
CA TRP A 142 -22.64 -6.83 35.02
C TRP A 142 -22.90 -8.01 34.09
N LEU A 143 -22.93 -9.23 34.64
CA LEU A 143 -23.13 -10.45 33.85
C LEU A 143 -24.51 -10.48 33.17
N GLY A 144 -25.55 -10.08 33.90
CA GLY A 144 -26.92 -10.01 33.36
C GLY A 144 -27.06 -8.91 32.29
N PHE A 145 -26.43 -7.75 32.52
CA PHE A 145 -26.37 -6.67 31.54
C PHE A 145 -25.62 -7.10 30.26
N TYR A 146 -24.46 -7.72 30.41
CA TYR A 146 -23.63 -8.16 29.28
C TYR A 146 -24.35 -9.20 28.41
N ASN A 147 -24.99 -10.20 29.02
CA ASN A 147 -25.73 -11.22 28.28
C ASN A 147 -26.94 -10.64 27.52
N LEU A 148 -27.62 -9.64 28.10
CA LEU A 148 -28.71 -8.92 27.42
C LEU A 148 -28.19 -8.11 26.22
N LEU A 149 -27.05 -7.44 26.39
CA LEU A 149 -26.39 -6.69 25.32
C LEU A 149 -25.94 -7.63 24.19
N GLU A 150 -25.27 -8.73 24.53
CA GLU A 150 -24.80 -9.75 23.59
C GLU A 150 -25.98 -10.37 22.81
N SER A 151 -27.07 -10.72 23.48
CA SER A 151 -28.28 -11.26 22.83
C SER A 151 -28.99 -10.23 21.93
N SER A 152 -28.83 -8.94 22.21
CA SER A 152 -29.42 -7.84 21.44
C SER A 152 -28.61 -7.51 20.17
N ILE A 153 -27.34 -7.92 20.12
CA ILE A 153 -26.46 -7.73 18.98
C ILE A 153 -26.54 -9.02 18.15
N HIS A 154 -27.19 -8.96 16.98
CA HIS A 154 -27.29 -10.13 16.11
C HIS A 154 -25.91 -10.45 15.51
N ILE A 155 -25.13 -11.31 16.18
CA ILE A 155 -23.88 -11.85 15.62
C ILE A 155 -24.30 -12.90 14.59
N LYS A 156 -24.19 -12.57 13.30
CA LYS A 156 -24.28 -13.57 12.23
C LYS A 156 -22.96 -14.34 12.21
N THR A 157 -22.92 -15.49 12.87
CA THR A 157 -21.92 -16.50 12.56
C THR A 157 -22.22 -17.01 11.17
N ILE A 158 -21.28 -16.84 10.26
CA ILE A 158 -21.34 -17.37 8.90
C ILE A 158 -20.91 -18.84 9.01
N ASP A 159 -21.85 -19.77 8.84
CA ASP A 159 -21.57 -21.19 8.57
C ASP A 159 -21.25 -21.40 7.09
#